data_AF-A0A930R4I6-F1
#
_entry.id   AF-A0A930R4I6-F1
#
_cell.length_a   1.000
_cell.length_b   1.000
_cell.length_c   1.000
_cell.angle_alpha   90.00
_cell.angle_beta   90.00
_cell.angle_gamma   90.00
#
_symmetry.space_group_name_H-M   'P 1'
#
loop_
_entity.id
_entity.type
_entity.pdbx_description
1 polymer ?
#
loop_
_entity_poly.entity_id
_entity_poly.type
_entity_poly.pdbx_seq_one_letter_code
_entity_poly.pdbx_strand_id
1 'polypeptide(L)'
;MGILQRLFGKKNSEATEHASTQSAQTESEWEKLEAFVPVEAEEAKHVSIIAAAIAASDYPESQFVVKRVLKRNPETKIISVIASAIAAGESNDSQWAVKEIYQKRNS
;
A
#
# COMPACT_ATOMS: atom_id res chain seq x y z
N MET A 1 -34.54 7.87 -5.35
CA MET A 1 -33.86 7.51 -4.08
C MET A 1 -33.82 5.99 -3.98
N GLY A 2 -32.65 5.34 -3.86
CA GLY A 2 -32.65 3.89 -3.62
C GLY A 2 -31.39 3.08 -3.97
N ILE A 3 -30.35 3.68 -4.55
CA ILE A 3 -29.15 2.93 -4.96
C ILE A 3 -28.22 2.66 -3.76
N LEU A 4 -28.14 3.60 -2.82
CA LEU A 4 -27.28 3.49 -1.62
C LEU A 4 -27.82 2.51 -0.57
N GLN A 5 -29.14 2.27 -0.51
CA GLN A 5 -29.73 1.30 0.43
C GLN A 5 -29.39 -0.16 0.09
N ARG A 6 -29.10 -0.46 -1.19
CA ARG A 6 -28.68 -1.80 -1.63
C ARG A 6 -27.20 -2.10 -1.36
N LEU A 7 -26.38 -1.08 -1.14
CA LEU A 7 -24.94 -1.24 -0.86
C LEU A 7 -24.60 -1.23 0.64
N PHE A 8 -25.48 -0.71 1.49
CA PHE A 8 -25.25 -0.63 2.94
C PHE A 8 -26.35 -1.32 3.78
N GLY A 9 -27.10 -2.25 3.18
CA GLY A 9 -28.18 -2.99 3.85
C GLY A 9 -27.69 -4.25 4.57
N LYS A 10 -27.08 -4.10 5.74
CA LYS A 10 -26.80 -5.23 6.66
C LYS A 10 -28.12 -5.66 7.32
N LYS A 11 -28.63 -6.84 6.97
CA LYS A 11 -29.73 -7.51 7.67
C LYS A 11 -29.13 -8.49 8.66
N ASN A 12 -29.41 -8.31 9.96
CA ASN A 12 -29.08 -9.29 11.00
C ASN A 12 -29.85 -10.59 10.72
N SER A 13 -29.12 -11.68 10.56
CA SER A 13 -29.61 -13.04 10.78
C SER A 13 -28.49 -13.82 11.45
N GLU A 14 -28.82 -14.35 12.62
CA GLU A 14 -27.96 -15.11 13.53
C GLU A 14 -27.51 -16.44 12.90
N ALA A 15 -26.50 -17.04 13.54
CA ALA A 15 -25.84 -18.32 13.27
C ALA A 15 -24.63 -18.25 12.32
N THR A 16 -23.46 -17.92 12.86
CA THR A 16 -22.47 -18.92 13.28
C THR A 16 -21.38 -18.16 14.04
N GLU A 17 -21.15 -18.54 15.28
CA GLU A 17 -20.02 -18.08 16.10
C GLU A 17 -18.71 -18.50 15.43
N HIS A 18 -18.25 -17.73 14.44
CA HIS A 18 -16.81 -17.58 14.27
C HIS A 18 -16.40 -16.61 15.36
N ALA A 19 -15.98 -17.22 16.47
CA ALA A 19 -15.15 -16.57 17.47
C ALA A 19 -14.28 -15.56 16.74
N SER A 20 -14.51 -14.29 17.03
CA SER A 20 -13.44 -13.32 16.92
C SER A 20 -12.35 -13.88 17.80
N THR A 21 -11.42 -14.62 17.20
CA THR A 21 -10.04 -14.50 17.58
C THR A 21 -9.75 -13.01 17.42
N GLN A 22 -10.04 -12.24 18.48
CA GLN A 22 -9.00 -11.48 19.12
C GLN A 22 -7.78 -12.40 19.09
N SER A 23 -7.03 -12.35 18.00
CA SER A 23 -5.66 -12.76 18.02
C SER A 23 -5.10 -11.92 19.13
N ALA A 24 -4.87 -12.56 20.28
CA ALA A 24 -4.00 -12.05 21.30
C ALA A 24 -2.89 -11.30 20.57
N GLN A 25 -2.69 -10.04 20.94
CA GLN A 25 -1.54 -9.28 20.49
C GLN A 25 -0.32 -9.95 21.11
N THR A 26 0.05 -11.12 20.61
CA THR A 26 1.44 -11.51 20.55
C THR A 26 2.07 -10.39 19.76
N GLU A 27 2.90 -9.59 20.42
CA GLU A 27 3.79 -8.70 19.70
C GLU A 27 4.53 -9.58 18.70
N SER A 28 4.10 -9.53 17.44
CA SER A 28 4.78 -10.23 16.37
C SER A 28 6.20 -9.71 16.39
N GLU A 29 7.16 -10.62 16.54
CA GLU A 29 8.59 -10.35 16.41
C GLU A 29 8.91 -9.69 15.06
N TRP A 30 7.99 -9.79 14.10
CA TRP A 30 8.06 -9.24 12.76
C TRP A 30 7.15 -8.02 12.60
N GLU A 31 7.68 -6.97 12.00
CA GLU A 31 6.94 -5.79 11.55
C GLU A 31 6.97 -5.67 10.03
N LYS A 32 5.86 -5.19 9.46
CA LYS A 32 5.73 -5.05 8.01
C LYS A 32 6.53 -3.84 7.54
N LEU A 33 7.34 -4.02 6.50
CA LEU A 33 8.01 -2.93 5.82
C LEU A 33 7.04 -2.23 4.87
N GLU A 34 6.89 -0.92 5.04
CA GLU A 34 6.07 -0.09 4.16
C GLU A 34 6.64 -0.08 2.74
N ALA A 35 5.77 -0.31 1.76
CA ALA A 35 6.15 -0.30 0.36
C ALA A 35 6.59 1.11 -0.11
N PHE A 36 6.10 2.14 0.55
CA PHE A 36 6.38 3.51 0.19
C PHE A 36 6.74 4.29 1.45
N VAL A 37 7.78 5.10 1.36
CA VAL A 37 8.24 5.97 2.44
C VAL A 37 8.01 7.42 2.08
N PRO A 38 7.81 8.29 3.08
CA PRO A 38 7.80 9.73 2.88
C PRO A 38 9.05 10.21 2.15
N VAL A 39 8.88 11.30 1.43
CA VAL A 39 9.93 11.98 0.69
C VAL A 39 10.32 13.24 1.46
N GLU A 40 11.57 13.67 1.34
CA GLU A 40 12.04 14.93 1.91
C GLU A 40 11.22 16.11 1.40
N ALA A 41 11.03 17.14 2.23
CA ALA A 41 10.13 18.25 1.92
C ALA A 41 10.51 18.98 0.61
N GLU A 42 11.81 19.11 0.33
CA GLU A 42 12.30 19.75 -0.90
C GLU A 42 11.96 18.92 -2.15
N GLU A 43 12.21 17.62 -2.11
CA GLU A 43 11.89 16.70 -3.21
C GLU A 43 10.36 16.62 -3.42
N ALA A 44 9.59 16.57 -2.32
CA ALA A 44 8.14 16.62 -2.36
C ALA A 44 7.61 17.91 -2.99
N LYS A 45 8.21 19.08 -2.68
CA LYS A 45 7.86 20.37 -3.30
C LYS A 45 8.10 20.36 -4.80
N HIS A 46 9.27 19.89 -5.24
CA HIS A 46 9.62 19.84 -6.66
C HIS A 46 8.63 18.99 -7.46
N VAL A 47 8.38 17.76 -7.02
CA VAL A 47 7.44 16.85 -7.69
C VAL A 47 6.02 17.41 -7.65
N SER A 48 5.62 18.08 -6.56
CA SER A 48 4.29 18.68 -6.45
C SER A 48 4.05 19.80 -7.46
N ILE A 49 5.05 20.67 -7.68
CA ILE A 49 4.96 21.74 -8.68
C ILE A 49 4.82 21.16 -10.08
N ILE A 50 5.63 20.14 -10.42
CA ILE A 50 5.59 19.48 -11.73
C ILE A 50 4.22 18.82 -11.93
N ALA A 51 3.73 18.07 -10.94
CA ALA A 51 2.43 17.41 -11.02
C ALA A 51 1.28 18.41 -11.19
N ALA A 52 1.31 19.53 -10.43
CA ALA A 52 0.33 20.58 -10.54
C ALA A 52 0.38 21.29 -11.90
N ALA A 53 1.57 21.53 -12.46
CA ALA A 53 1.74 22.16 -13.77
C ALA A 53 1.19 21.26 -14.90
N ILE A 54 1.47 19.95 -14.86
CA ILE A 54 0.91 18.99 -15.80
C ILE A 54 -0.62 18.98 -15.69
N ALA A 55 -1.15 18.89 -14.47
CA ALA A 55 -2.59 18.87 -14.27
C ALA A 55 -3.27 20.18 -14.70
N ALA A 56 -2.64 21.33 -14.47
CA ALA A 56 -3.14 22.63 -14.92
C ALA A 56 -3.14 22.78 -16.46
N SER A 57 -2.26 22.06 -17.16
CA SER A 57 -2.28 22.01 -18.64
C SER A 57 -3.58 21.38 -19.15
N ASP A 58 -4.05 20.30 -18.50
CA ASP A 58 -5.27 19.59 -18.89
C ASP A 58 -6.54 20.27 -18.34
N TYR A 59 -6.42 20.95 -17.19
CA TYR A 59 -7.53 21.56 -16.46
C TYR A 59 -7.17 22.99 -15.99
N PRO A 60 -7.16 23.98 -16.90
CA PRO A 60 -6.63 25.33 -16.62
C PRO A 60 -7.43 26.13 -15.58
N GLU A 61 -8.72 25.86 -15.45
CA GLU A 61 -9.61 26.56 -14.49
C GLU A 61 -9.66 25.86 -13.11
N SER A 62 -8.82 24.84 -12.88
CA SER A 62 -8.81 24.05 -11.65
C SER A 62 -7.66 24.42 -10.70
N GLN A 63 -7.85 24.12 -9.41
CA GLN A 63 -6.81 24.23 -8.39
C GLN A 63 -6.41 22.85 -7.89
N PHE A 64 -5.10 22.63 -7.76
CA PHE A 64 -4.53 21.34 -7.37
C PHE A 64 -3.83 21.43 -6.01
N VAL A 65 -4.10 20.45 -5.15
CA VAL A 65 -3.44 20.28 -3.86
C VAL A 65 -2.87 18.87 -3.78
N VAL A 66 -1.54 18.76 -3.76
CA VAL A 66 -0.86 17.48 -3.56
C VAL A 66 -0.87 17.15 -2.07
N LYS A 67 -1.65 16.13 -1.69
CA LYS A 67 -1.83 15.75 -0.28
C LYS A 67 -0.67 14.94 0.30
N ARG A 68 0.01 14.16 -0.54
CA ARG A 68 1.09 13.26 -0.10
C ARG A 68 1.97 12.89 -1.28
N VAL A 69 3.29 12.99 -1.08
CA VAL A 69 4.30 12.48 -2.01
C VAL A 69 5.06 11.37 -1.29
N LEU A 70 5.13 10.21 -1.92
CA LEU A 70 5.86 9.06 -1.41
C LEU A 70 6.80 8.52 -2.49
N LYS A 71 7.93 7.96 -2.06
CA LYS A 71 8.83 7.21 -2.92
C LYS A 71 8.82 5.74 -2.53
N ARG A 72 9.08 4.86 -3.51
CA ARG A 72 9.21 3.42 -3.25
C ARG A 72 10.30 3.23 -2.20
N ASN A 73 10.01 2.47 -1.16
CA ASN A 73 11.01 2.14 -0.15
C ASN A 73 12.16 1.36 -0.82
N PRO A 74 13.40 1.89 -0.81
CA PRO A 74 14.51 1.29 -1.54
C PRO A 74 14.85 -0.12 -1.04
N GLU A 75 14.72 -0.37 0.25
CA GLU A 75 14.95 -1.68 0.86
C GLU A 75 13.94 -2.70 0.32
N THR A 76 12.65 -2.38 0.42
CA THR A 76 11.61 -3.29 -0.10
C THR A 76 11.74 -3.53 -1.60
N LYS A 77 12.23 -2.54 -2.37
CA LYS A 77 12.50 -2.70 -3.81
C LYS A 77 13.58 -3.75 -4.04
N ILE A 78 14.72 -3.63 -3.34
CA ILE A 78 15.84 -4.56 -3.46
C ILE A 78 15.41 -5.97 -3.06
N ILE A 79 14.78 -6.11 -1.89
CA ILE A 79 14.31 -7.41 -1.39
C ILE A 79 13.29 -8.03 -2.36
N SER A 80 12.38 -7.23 -2.93
CA SER A 80 11.40 -7.73 -3.90
C SER A 80 12.09 -8.34 -5.13
N VAL A 81 13.14 -7.69 -5.63
CA VAL A 81 13.91 -8.19 -6.79
C VAL A 81 14.65 -9.48 -6.44
N ILE A 82 15.31 -9.53 -5.29
CA ILE A 82 16.05 -10.73 -4.84
C ILE A 82 15.09 -11.91 -4.68
N ALA A 83 13.99 -11.72 -3.96
CA ALA A 83 12.99 -12.78 -3.73
C ALA A 83 12.38 -13.29 -5.05
N SER A 84 12.08 -12.38 -5.97
CA SER A 84 11.55 -12.75 -7.29
C SER A 84 12.57 -13.52 -8.13
N ALA A 85 13.86 -13.14 -8.06
CA ALA A 85 14.94 -13.84 -8.77
C ALA A 85 15.16 -15.27 -8.23
N ILE A 86 15.11 -15.45 -6.91
CA ILE A 86 15.18 -16.77 -6.28
C ILE A 86 13.99 -17.62 -6.72
N ALA A 87 12.78 -17.07 -6.64
CA ALA A 87 11.57 -17.79 -7.02
C ALA A 87 11.53 -18.15 -8.52
N ALA A 88 12.07 -17.28 -9.38
CA ALA A 88 12.21 -17.56 -10.81
C ALA A 88 13.19 -18.73 -11.08
N GLY A 89 14.25 -18.87 -10.28
CA GLY A 89 15.19 -19.99 -10.38
C GLY A 89 14.57 -21.36 -10.05
N GLU A 90 13.56 -21.38 -9.18
CA GLU A 90 12.83 -22.61 -8.81
C GLU A 90 11.76 -23.00 -9.85
N SER A 91 11.18 -22.02 -10.55
CA SER A 91 10.14 -22.27 -11.55
C SER A 91 10.25 -21.26 -12.70
N ASN A 92 10.90 -21.68 -13.78
CA ASN A 92 11.24 -20.83 -14.93
C ASN A 92 10.03 -20.30 -15.71
N ASP A 93 8.88 -20.99 -15.65
CA ASP A 93 7.66 -20.58 -16.37
C ASP A 93 6.66 -19.81 -15.49
N SER A 94 7.07 -19.45 -14.27
CA SER A 94 6.20 -18.77 -13.30
C SER A 94 6.46 -17.26 -13.22
N GLN A 95 5.38 -16.50 -13.03
CA GLN A 95 5.45 -15.07 -12.69
C GLN A 95 5.18 -14.89 -11.20
N TRP A 96 6.15 -14.28 -10.49
CA TRP A 96 6.06 -14.07 -9.06
C TRP A 96 5.77 -12.61 -8.72
N ALA A 97 4.92 -12.39 -7.72
CA ALA A 97 4.61 -11.08 -7.19
C ALA A 97 4.80 -11.07 -5.67
N VAL A 98 5.83 -10.37 -5.20
CA VAL A 98 6.05 -10.15 -3.77
C VAL A 98 4.96 -9.23 -3.24
N LYS A 99 4.13 -9.74 -2.32
CA LYS A 99 3.00 -9.01 -1.74
C LYS A 99 3.40 -8.20 -0.51
N GLU A 100 4.18 -8.82 0.37
CA GLU A 100 4.53 -8.24 1.66
C GLU A 100 5.96 -8.63 2.03
N ILE A 101 6.64 -7.71 2.71
CA ILE A 101 7.99 -7.91 3.23
C ILE A 101 7.93 -7.51 4.70
N TYR A 102 8.55 -8.33 5.54
CA TYR A 102 8.61 -8.14 6.98
C TYR A 102 10.05 -8.09 7.44
N GLN A 103 10.32 -7.30 8.46
CA GLN A 103 11.60 -7.27 9.16
C GLN A 103 11.40 -7.64 10.62
N LYS A 104 12.43 -8.20 11.24
CA LYS A 104 12.42 -8.48 12.66
C LYS A 104 12.51 -7.15 13.43
N ARG A 105 11.69 -6.98 14.44
CA ARG A 105 11.70 -5.79 15.30
C ARG A 105 13.02 -5.77 16.07
N ASN A 106 13.77 -4.69 15.94
CA ASN A 106 14.96 -4.47 16.76
C ASN A 106 14.49 -4.12 18.18
N SER A 107 14.78 -5.00 19.15
CA SER A 107 14.55 -4.78 20.59
C SER A 107 15.72 -4.02 21.21
#